data_AF-A0A6B3HMH9-F1
#
_entry.id   AF-A0A6B3HMH9-F1
#
_cell.length_a   1.000
_cell.length_b   1.000
_cell.length_c   1.000
_cell.angle_alpha   90.00
_cell.angle_beta   90.00
_cell.angle_gamma   90.00
#
_symmetry.space_group_name_H-M   'P 1'
#
loop_
_entity.id
_entity.type
_entity.pdbx_description
1 polymer ?
#
loop_
_entity_poly.entity_id
_entity_poly.type
_entity_poly.pdbx_seq_one_letter_code
_entity_poly.pdbx_strand_id
1 'polypeptide(L)' 'FDTVDTGGLDESWRQQPGTPVYGNQGDADAIVKALAEASPERTAEWRA' A
#
# COMPACT_ATOMS: atom_id res chain seq x y z
N PHE A 1 14.08 4.41 -10.76
CA PHE A 1 12.83 4.02 -10.08
C PHE A 1 11.79 5.03 -10.48
N ASP A 2 10.62 4.57 -10.89
CA ASP A 2 9.47 5.43 -11.12
C ASP A 2 8.80 5.70 -9.77
N THR A 3 8.47 6.96 -9.52
CA THR A 3 7.85 7.37 -8.25
C THR A 3 6.34 7.38 -8.38
N VAL A 4 5.66 6.80 -7.39
CA VAL A 4 4.20 6.84 -7.29
C VAL A 4 3.83 7.74 -6.11
N ASP A 5 2.95 8.71 -6.33
CA ASP A 5 2.35 9.46 -5.23
C ASP A 5 1.38 8.55 -4.47
N THR A 6 1.59 8.43 -3.18
CA THR A 6 0.81 7.55 -2.30
C THR A 6 -0.17 8.32 -1.41
N GLY A 7 -0.22 9.64 -1.59
CA GLY A 7 -1.16 10.52 -0.92
C GLY A 7 -0.64 11.09 0.40
N GLY A 8 -1.58 11.51 1.26
CA GLY A 8 -1.28 12.23 2.50
C GLY A 8 -0.82 11.34 3.66
N LEU A 9 -0.50 11.96 4.80
CA LEU A 9 -0.15 11.24 6.05
C LEU A 9 -1.25 10.26 6.49
N ASP A 10 -2.51 10.61 6.26
CA ASP A 10 -3.67 9.77 6.56
C ASP A 10 -3.76 8.53 5.65
N GLU A 11 -2.97 8.45 4.58
CA GLU A 11 -2.89 7.32 3.64
C GLU A 11 -1.59 6.52 3.79
N SER A 12 -0.66 6.98 4.65
CA SER A 12 0.62 6.30 4.96
C SER A 12 0.46 4.86 5.48
N TRP A 13 -0.73 4.55 5.99
CA TRP A 13 -1.10 3.22 6.46
C TRP A 13 -1.02 2.17 5.33
N ARG A 14 -1.20 2.56 4.07
CA ARG A 14 -1.06 1.70 2.87
C ARG A 14 0.37 1.23 2.62
N GLN A 15 1.35 1.77 3.36
CA GLN A 15 2.76 1.41 3.30
C GLN A 15 3.22 0.63 4.54
N GLN A 16 2.29 0.13 5.36
CA GLN A 16 2.61 -0.66 6.55
C GLN A 16 2.64 -2.17 6.25
N PRO A 17 3.39 -2.97 7.02
CA PRO A 17 3.33 -4.43 6.92
C PRO A 17 1.90 -4.96 6.92
N GLY A 18 1.62 -5.98 6.10
CA GLY A 18 0.26 -6.53 5.97
C GLY A 18 -0.67 -5.75 5.03
N THR A 19 -0.15 -4.77 4.28
CA THR A 19 -0.88 -4.06 3.22
C THR A 19 -0.40 -4.44 1.81
N PRO A 20 -1.22 -4.27 0.76
CA PRO A 20 -0.91 -4.74 -0.60
C PRO A 20 0.34 -4.13 -1.25
N VAL A 21 0.84 -3.01 -0.72
CA VAL A 21 2.00 -2.28 -1.27
C VAL A 21 3.30 -2.64 -0.52
N TYR A 22 3.21 -3.04 0.75
CA TYR A 22 4.40 -3.33 1.55
C TYR A 22 5.14 -4.58 1.04
N GLY A 23 6.38 -4.39 0.57
CA GLY A 23 7.19 -5.46 -0.02
C GLY A 23 6.80 -5.83 -1.45
N ASN A 24 5.90 -5.07 -2.08
CA ASN A 24 5.53 -5.27 -3.47
C ASN A 24 6.71 -4.91 -4.40
N GLN A 25 7.09 -5.84 -5.29
CA GLN A 25 8.21 -5.71 -6.22
C GLN A 25 7.76 -5.41 -7.66
N GLY A 26 6.48 -5.08 -7.86
CA GLY A 26 5.93 -4.69 -9.15
C GLY A 26 6.43 -3.34 -9.65
N ASP A 27 6.11 -3.02 -10.90
CA ASP A 27 6.34 -1.71 -11.50
C ASP A 27 5.34 -0.65 -10.98
N ALA A 28 5.49 0.59 -11.43
CA ALA A 28 4.63 1.70 -11.01
C ALA A 28 3.14 1.41 -11.24
N ASP A 29 2.78 0.78 -12.36
CA ASP A 29 1.39 0.42 -12.68
C ASP A 29 0.84 -0.63 -11.70
N ALA A 30 1.65 -1.63 -11.35
CA ALA A 30 1.29 -2.61 -10.33
C ALA A 30 1.10 -1.96 -8.95
N ILE A 31 1.92 -0.98 -8.58
CA ILE A 31 1.80 -0.23 -7.32
C ILE A 31 0.54 0.66 -7.34
N VAL A 32 0.26 1.36 -8.43
CA VAL A 32 -0.95 2.18 -8.58
C VAL A 32 -2.21 1.32 -8.44
N LYS A 33 -2.22 0.15 -9.08
CA LYS A 33 -3.32 -0.81 -8.92
C LYS A 33 -3.46 -1.31 -7.49
N ALA A 34 -2.35 -1.70 -6.84
CA ALA A 34 -2.36 -2.16 -5.46
C ALA A 34 -2.85 -1.08 -4.48
N LEU A 35 -2.53 0.19 -4.72
CA LEU A 35 -3.06 1.32 -3.95
C LEU A 35 -4.56 1.50 -4.13
N ALA A 36 -5.08 1.31 -5.36
CA ALA A 36 -6.51 1.40 -5.64
C ALA A 36 -7.30 0.23 -5.01
N GLU A 37 -6.68 -0.94 -4.88
CA GLU A 37 -7.28 -2.13 -4.25
C GLU A 37 -7.09 -2.15 -2.71
N ALA A 38 -6.30 -1.24 -2.15
CA ALA A 38 -6.01 -1.19 -0.72
C ALA A 38 -7.26 -0.81 0.10
N SER A 39 -7.71 -1.73 0.95
CA SER A 39 -8.79 -1.50 1.90
C SER A 39 -8.23 -1.05 3.27
N PRO A 40 -8.81 -0.03 3.92
CA PRO A 40 -8.41 0.41 5.27
C PRO A 40 -8.85 -0.57 6.37
N GLU A 41 -9.52 -1.67 6.00
CA GLU A 41 -9.93 -2.71 6.93
C GLU A 41 -8.72 -3.39 7.59
N ARG A 42 -8.69 -3.38 8.92
CA ARG A 42 -7.60 -3.94 9.72
C ARG A 42 -7.67 -5.46 9.74
N THR A 43 -6.93 -6.11 8.84
CA THR A 43 -6.70 -7.56 8.87
C THR A 43 -5.94 -7.97 10.14
N ALA A 44 -5.98 -9.26 10.50
CA ALA A 44 -5.33 -9.76 11.72
C ALA A 44 -3.80 -9.52 11.72
N GLU A 45 -3.18 -9.54 10.54
CA GLU A 45 -1.75 -9.25 10.33
C GLU A 45 -1.41 -7.79 10.63
N TRP A 46 -2.39 -6.88 10.53
CA TRP A 46 -2.22 -5.47 10.85
C TRP A 46 -2.32 -5.14 12.35
N ARG A 47 -2.73 -6.12 13.17
CA ARG A 47 -2.94 -5.99 14.62
C ARG A 47 -1.76 -6.51 15.47
N ALA A 48 -0.72 -7.04 14.84
CA ALA A 48 0.44 -7.63 15.52
C ALA A 48 1.47 -6.57 15.95
#